data_AF-A0A8T7J7B5-F1
#
_entry.id   AF-A0A8T7J7B5-F1
#
_cell.length_a   1.000
_cell.length_b   1.000
_cell.length_c   1.000
_cell.angle_alpha   90.00
_cell.angle_beta   90.00
_cell.angle_gamma   90.00
#
_symmetry.space_group_name_H-M   'P 1'
#
loop_
_entity.id
_entity.type
_entity.pdbx_description
1 polymer ?
#
loop_
_entity_poly.entity_id
_entity_poly.type
_entity_poly.pdbx_seq_one_letter_code
_entity_poly.pdbx_strand_id
1 'polypeptide(L)'
;FSTLPSVLLVATLFRLSLSITTTRLILLDADAGKIVDTFGNVVIQGNLVVGLVVFLIITIVQFVVITKGSERVAEVGARFTLDAMPGKQISIDGDLRAGSIDLEEAKRRRGLLEKESQLYGAMDGAMKFVKGDAIAGLIIIAVNLIGGIAIGVSQRGLPFSEAMQIYSVLTIGDGLVSQIPALFLSIASGAIVTRVASDDSEDLGSDISKQIFGNRQALQITSLVLIGFAMVPGFPTAIFLTLAAGAGFAGFIRKDKVDPAGMIREESFWADSMEAKSIAQLRSSTIVSLTLAEDLTGTIRPKEVNARLRSLRERYLSELGVPFPNFSIRFSPRLSEGTIAISIDDVPARLVVDKIEPERLLVEATSPQLTKLDIEHERASDSEQWLCWVDPEKIGQLEEHQLEAFEATGQLITILRYTLYRSAEAFIGLQETKAMLDDLSRSHLDLVTETQQVVPMLKINDIFRRLAAEQVPLRHLRLVLEALADWGQKEKDPGALSEHVRRALKRQICYQLSGGSNHLSAFLLQPTAEDLIRNSVRQTSSGTFLALDPETAKSICKEVEADASQMQIGLGRPVIITSPDVRVHLNTVLKQENLHFGVISRQELSAEAQINPMGYVGNLEKDS
;
A
#
# COMPACT_ATOMS: atom_id res chain seq x y z
N PHE A 1 -25.38 3.38 4.63
CA PHE A 1 -25.38 2.19 3.74
C PHE A 1 -26.57 1.22 3.95
N SER A 2 -27.57 1.57 4.78
CA SER A 2 -28.71 0.68 5.07
C SER A 2 -29.77 0.58 3.94
N THR A 3 -29.60 1.33 2.86
CA THR A 3 -30.66 1.63 1.89
C THR A 3 -30.60 0.80 0.61
N LEU A 4 -29.42 0.24 0.30
CA LEU A 4 -29.14 -0.33 -1.01
C LEU A 4 -29.95 -1.61 -1.32
N PRO A 5 -30.08 -2.61 -0.44
CA PRO A 5 -30.90 -3.79 -0.74
C PRO A 5 -32.34 -3.43 -1.10
N SER A 6 -32.91 -2.44 -0.39
CA SER A 6 -34.24 -1.90 -0.68
C SER A 6 -34.29 -1.19 -2.03
N VAL A 7 -33.27 -0.42 -2.39
CA VAL A 7 -33.15 0.21 -3.72
C VAL A 7 -33.05 -0.84 -4.82
N LEU A 8 -32.26 -1.91 -4.63
CA LEU A 8 -32.15 -3.02 -5.58
C LEU A 8 -33.50 -3.69 -5.82
N LEU A 9 -34.26 -3.95 -4.74
CA LEU A 9 -35.59 -4.54 -4.84
C LEU A 9 -36.56 -3.62 -5.61
N VAL A 10 -36.63 -2.34 -5.24
CA VAL A 10 -37.51 -1.37 -5.90
C VAL A 10 -37.12 -1.17 -7.37
N ALA A 11 -35.83 -1.06 -7.69
CA ALA A 11 -35.34 -0.93 -9.06
C ALA A 11 -35.70 -2.16 -9.91
N THR A 12 -35.60 -3.36 -9.33
CA THR A 12 -35.99 -4.62 -9.99
C THR A 12 -37.49 -4.65 -10.29
N LEU A 13 -38.34 -4.30 -9.31
CA LEU A 13 -39.80 -4.25 -9.49
C LEU A 13 -40.23 -3.18 -10.50
N PHE A 14 -39.57 -2.01 -10.48
CA PHE A 14 -39.84 -0.93 -11.42
C PHE A 14 -39.50 -1.36 -12.85
N ARG A 15 -38.35 -2.00 -13.04
CA ARG A 15 -37.95 -2.55 -14.34
C ARG A 15 -38.91 -3.63 -14.84
N LEU A 16 -39.35 -4.54 -13.96
CA LEU A 16 -40.31 -5.57 -14.33
C LEU A 16 -41.63 -4.95 -14.79
N SER A 17 -42.10 -3.92 -14.09
CA SER A 17 -43.29 -3.13 -14.48
C SER A 17 -43.14 -2.46 -15.86
N LEU A 18 -41.97 -1.89 -16.14
CA LEU A 18 -41.67 -1.33 -17.47
C LEU A 18 -41.68 -2.42 -18.55
N SER A 19 -41.08 -3.58 -18.27
CA SER A 19 -41.01 -4.70 -19.23
C SER A 19 -42.39 -5.28 -19.54
N ILE A 20 -43.28 -5.33 -18.55
CA ILE A 20 -44.69 -5.74 -18.76
C ILE A 20 -45.42 -4.69 -19.62
N THR A 21 -45.13 -3.40 -19.40
CA THR A 21 -45.73 -2.31 -20.19
C THR A 21 -45.25 -2.33 -21.63
N THR A 22 -43.95 -2.53 -21.87
CA THR A 22 -43.40 -2.65 -23.24
C THR A 22 -43.90 -3.91 -23.93
N THR A 23 -43.97 -5.04 -23.24
CA THR A 23 -44.59 -6.29 -23.75
C THR A 23 -46.01 -6.04 -24.24
N ARG A 24 -46.82 -5.33 -23.44
CA ARG A 24 -48.18 -4.98 -23.85
C ARG A 24 -48.19 -4.13 -25.13
N LEU A 25 -47.33 -3.11 -25.23
CA LEU A 25 -47.23 -2.25 -26.42
C LEU A 25 -46.75 -3.01 -27.66
N ILE A 26 -45.77 -3.90 -27.51
CA ILE A 26 -45.29 -4.78 -28.58
C ILE A 26 -46.44 -5.65 -29.11
N LEU A 27 -47.16 -6.34 -28.23
CA LEU A 27 -48.21 -7.27 -28.63
C LEU A 27 -49.47 -6.56 -29.15
N LEU A 28 -49.89 -5.46 -28.53
CA LEU A 28 -51.12 -4.74 -28.88
C LEU A 28 -50.98 -3.79 -30.04
N ASP A 29 -49.85 -3.06 -30.14
CA ASP A 29 -49.67 -1.94 -31.07
C ASP A 29 -48.59 -2.24 -32.14
N ALA A 30 -47.69 -3.20 -31.89
CA ALA A 30 -46.46 -3.42 -32.68
C ALA A 30 -45.57 -2.17 -32.76
N ASP A 31 -45.62 -1.36 -31.71
CA ASP A 31 -44.74 -0.23 -31.47
C ASP A 31 -44.33 -0.28 -30.00
N ALA A 32 -43.02 -0.35 -29.74
CA ALA A 32 -42.46 -0.42 -28.39
C ALA A 32 -41.81 0.90 -27.94
N GLY A 33 -42.00 1.96 -28.73
CA GLY A 33 -41.36 3.26 -28.55
C GLY A 33 -40.00 3.36 -29.24
N LYS A 34 -39.59 4.62 -29.47
CA LYS A 34 -38.39 4.96 -30.27
C LYS A 34 -37.09 4.36 -29.75
N ILE A 35 -36.94 4.22 -28.43
CA ILE A 35 -35.73 3.67 -27.82
C ILE A 35 -35.59 2.19 -28.17
N VAL A 36 -36.66 1.41 -27.98
CA VAL A 36 -36.68 -0.02 -28.29
C VAL A 36 -36.42 -0.27 -29.77
N ASP A 37 -37.12 0.45 -30.65
CA ASP A 37 -36.94 0.32 -32.10
C ASP A 37 -35.51 0.66 -32.54
N THR A 38 -34.92 1.73 -31.99
CA THR A 38 -33.53 2.12 -32.31
C THR A 38 -32.53 1.05 -31.85
N PHE A 39 -32.68 0.51 -30.63
CA PHE A 39 -31.79 -0.55 -30.14
C PHE A 39 -31.91 -1.85 -30.97
N GLY A 40 -33.12 -2.21 -31.40
CA GLY A 40 -33.35 -3.35 -32.27
C GLY A 40 -32.63 -3.18 -33.62
N ASN A 41 -32.80 -2.02 -34.26
CA ASN A 41 -32.19 -1.73 -35.56
C ASN A 41 -30.65 -1.64 -35.50
N VAL A 42 -30.09 -1.12 -34.41
CA VAL A 42 -28.63 -1.03 -34.21
C VAL A 42 -27.96 -2.40 -34.17
N VAL A 43 -28.59 -3.41 -33.57
CA VAL A 43 -28.01 -4.76 -33.46
C VAL A 43 -28.26 -5.60 -34.70
N ILE A 44 -29.37 -5.38 -35.40
CA ILE A 44 -29.73 -6.18 -36.58
C ILE A 44 -28.92 -5.75 -37.82
N GLN A 45 -28.57 -4.46 -37.96
CA GLN A 45 -27.77 -3.93 -39.08
C GLN A 45 -28.23 -4.45 -40.47
N GLY A 46 -29.53 -4.66 -40.66
CA GLY A 46 -30.11 -5.17 -41.91
C GLY A 46 -30.11 -6.70 -42.08
N ASN A 47 -29.55 -7.48 -41.16
CA ASN A 47 -29.60 -8.95 -41.17
C ASN A 47 -30.21 -9.51 -39.88
N LEU A 48 -31.48 -9.93 -39.98
CA LEU A 48 -32.24 -10.44 -38.84
C LEU A 48 -31.58 -11.65 -38.16
N VAL A 49 -31.01 -12.58 -38.93
CA VAL A 49 -30.40 -13.80 -38.41
C VAL A 49 -29.16 -13.45 -37.58
N VAL A 50 -28.30 -12.58 -38.09
CA VAL A 50 -27.10 -12.13 -37.38
C VAL A 50 -27.49 -11.39 -36.10
N GLY A 51 -28.45 -10.47 -36.19
CA GLY A 51 -28.95 -9.74 -35.02
C GLY A 51 -29.50 -10.66 -33.92
N LEU A 52 -30.27 -11.69 -34.30
CA LEU A 52 -30.82 -12.67 -33.37
C LEU A 52 -29.71 -13.50 -32.69
N VAL A 53 -28.69 -13.93 -33.44
CA VAL A 53 -27.55 -14.69 -32.89
C VAL A 53 -26.75 -13.83 -31.90
N VAL A 54 -26.41 -12.59 -32.27
CA VAL A 54 -25.69 -11.67 -31.39
C VAL A 54 -26.48 -11.38 -30.12
N PHE A 55 -27.78 -11.11 -30.27
CA PHE A 55 -28.68 -10.91 -29.14
C PHE A 55 -28.75 -12.12 -28.20
N LEU A 56 -28.84 -13.33 -28.76
CA LEU A 56 -28.87 -14.56 -27.96
C LEU A 56 -27.56 -14.77 -27.19
N ILE A 57 -26.41 -14.51 -27.82
CA ILE A 57 -25.09 -14.57 -27.16
C ILE A 57 -25.03 -13.57 -26.00
N ILE A 58 -25.40 -12.30 -26.21
CA ILE A 58 -25.40 -11.28 -25.17
C ILE A 58 -26.32 -11.69 -24.01
N THR A 59 -27.52 -12.18 -24.33
CA THR A 59 -28.50 -12.64 -23.34
C THR A 59 -27.97 -13.83 -22.52
N ILE A 60 -27.32 -14.80 -23.17
CA ILE A 60 -26.72 -15.96 -22.51
C ILE A 60 -25.56 -15.53 -21.60
N VAL A 61 -24.65 -14.69 -22.10
CA VAL A 61 -23.51 -14.19 -21.29
C VAL A 61 -24.01 -13.41 -20.09
N GLN A 62 -25.00 -12.53 -20.29
CA GLN A 62 -25.64 -11.77 -19.21
C GLN A 62 -26.20 -12.68 -18.11
N PHE A 63 -26.92 -13.74 -18.49
CA PHE A 63 -27.54 -14.65 -17.53
C PHE A 63 -26.54 -15.62 -16.88
N VAL A 64 -25.79 -16.36 -17.70
CA VAL A 64 -24.95 -17.50 -17.27
C VAL A 64 -23.65 -17.04 -16.62
N VAL A 65 -23.05 -15.96 -17.10
CA VAL A 65 -21.76 -15.48 -16.58
C VAL A 65 -21.99 -14.41 -15.53
N ILE A 66 -22.78 -13.38 -15.85
CA ILE A 66 -22.85 -12.17 -15.03
C ILE A 66 -23.84 -12.36 -13.87
N THR A 67 -25.12 -12.63 -14.16
CA THR A 67 -26.13 -12.79 -13.09
C THR A 67 -25.77 -13.96 -12.17
N LYS A 68 -25.42 -15.11 -12.73
CA LYS A 68 -25.01 -16.31 -11.97
C LYS A 68 -23.67 -16.17 -11.25
N GLY A 69 -22.70 -15.49 -11.87
CA GLY A 69 -21.41 -15.19 -11.23
C GLY A 69 -21.59 -14.27 -10.03
N SER A 70 -22.32 -13.17 -10.20
CA SER A 70 -22.63 -12.22 -9.13
C SER A 70 -23.46 -12.86 -8.00
N GLU A 71 -24.40 -13.76 -8.30
CA GLU A 71 -25.15 -14.54 -7.30
C GLU A 71 -24.20 -15.33 -6.40
N ARG A 72 -23.28 -16.12 -7.00
CA ARG A 72 -22.34 -16.93 -6.21
C ARG A 72 -21.38 -16.07 -5.39
N VAL A 73 -20.87 -14.98 -5.96
CA VAL A 73 -19.97 -14.07 -5.25
C VAL A 73 -20.68 -13.43 -4.06
N ALA A 74 -21.93 -13.01 -4.23
CA ALA A 74 -22.73 -12.43 -3.15
C ALA A 74 -23.12 -13.46 -2.08
N GLU A 75 -23.57 -14.65 -2.48
CA GLU A 75 -23.93 -15.74 -1.57
C GLU A 75 -22.73 -16.18 -0.72
N VAL A 76 -21.59 -16.43 -1.37
CA VAL A 76 -20.36 -16.87 -0.70
C VAL A 76 -19.80 -15.76 0.20
N GLY A 77 -19.77 -14.50 -0.29
CA GLY A 77 -19.30 -13.35 0.49
C GLY A 77 -20.18 -13.07 1.71
N ALA A 78 -21.51 -13.10 1.55
CA ALA A 78 -22.44 -12.96 2.66
C ALA A 78 -22.27 -14.11 3.65
N ARG A 79 -22.21 -15.37 3.18
CA ARG A 79 -22.05 -16.53 4.05
C ARG A 79 -20.76 -16.48 4.87
N PHE A 80 -19.61 -16.20 4.25
CA PHE A 80 -18.36 -16.09 4.99
C PHE A 80 -18.39 -14.95 6.01
N THR A 81 -19.01 -13.83 5.68
CA THR A 81 -19.12 -12.70 6.62
C THR A 81 -20.07 -13.01 7.77
N LEU A 82 -21.20 -13.67 7.48
CA LEU A 82 -22.15 -14.13 8.49
C LEU A 82 -21.54 -15.21 9.40
N ASP A 83 -20.81 -16.17 8.83
CA ASP A 83 -20.12 -17.24 9.57
C ASP A 83 -18.99 -16.68 10.46
N ALA A 84 -18.40 -15.54 10.10
CA ALA A 84 -17.39 -14.85 10.90
C ALA A 84 -17.97 -14.02 12.07
N MET A 85 -19.29 -13.75 12.07
CA MET A 85 -19.89 -12.88 13.09
C MET A 85 -19.85 -13.43 14.52
N PRO A 86 -20.07 -14.73 14.80
CA PRO A 86 -19.86 -15.27 16.13
C PRO A 86 -18.44 -15.00 16.64
N GLY A 87 -17.42 -15.12 15.77
CA GLY A 87 -16.05 -14.77 16.11
C GLY A 87 -15.88 -13.30 16.48
N LYS A 88 -16.46 -12.38 15.69
CA LYS A 88 -16.48 -10.94 16.00
C LYS A 88 -17.22 -10.63 17.31
N GLN A 89 -18.36 -11.28 17.58
CA GLN A 89 -19.11 -11.14 18.85
C GLN A 89 -18.27 -11.60 20.04
N ILE A 90 -17.64 -12.77 19.93
CA ILE A 90 -16.78 -13.32 20.98
C ILE A 90 -15.57 -12.40 21.20
N SER A 91 -15.01 -11.80 20.15
CA SER A 91 -13.93 -10.81 20.29
C SER A 91 -14.37 -9.57 21.05
N ILE A 92 -15.55 -9.02 20.76
CA ILE A 92 -16.11 -7.86 21.49
C ILE A 92 -16.34 -8.23 22.97
N ASP A 93 -16.82 -9.43 23.23
CA ASP A 93 -17.04 -9.92 24.60
C ASP A 93 -15.72 -10.16 25.34
N GLY A 94 -14.69 -10.62 24.61
CA GLY A 94 -13.32 -10.76 25.11
C GLY A 94 -12.71 -9.41 25.48
N ASP A 95 -12.84 -8.42 24.60
CA ASP A 95 -12.37 -7.05 24.82
C ASP A 95 -13.07 -6.39 26.03
N LEU A 96 -14.40 -6.56 26.14
CA LEU A 96 -15.17 -6.05 27.29
C LEU A 96 -14.72 -6.72 28.60
N ARG A 97 -14.46 -8.03 28.60
CA ARG A 97 -13.96 -8.76 29.78
C ARG A 97 -12.52 -8.38 30.14
N ALA A 98 -11.70 -8.08 29.15
CA ALA A 98 -10.32 -7.62 29.33
C ALA A 98 -10.23 -6.14 29.77
N GLY A 99 -11.33 -5.39 29.72
CA GLY A 99 -11.38 -3.98 30.06
C GLY A 99 -10.77 -3.06 28.99
N SER A 100 -10.54 -3.56 27.77
CA SER A 100 -10.02 -2.76 26.65
C SER A 100 -11.07 -1.87 25.99
N ILE A 101 -12.36 -2.19 26.20
CA ILE A 101 -13.51 -1.38 25.80
C ILE A 101 -14.51 -1.25 26.96
N ASP A 102 -15.28 -0.16 27.00
CA ASP A 102 -16.35 0.02 27.97
C ASP A 102 -17.68 -0.61 27.49
N LEU A 103 -18.70 -0.59 28.36
CA LEU A 103 -20.00 -1.21 28.11
C LEU A 103 -20.80 -0.49 27.01
N GLU A 104 -20.63 0.83 26.87
CA GLU A 104 -21.30 1.64 25.85
C GLU A 104 -20.70 1.37 24.46
N GLU A 105 -19.37 1.31 24.37
CA GLU A 105 -18.62 0.97 23.16
C GLU A 105 -18.87 -0.48 22.75
N ALA A 106 -18.93 -1.42 23.69
CA ALA A 106 -19.32 -2.81 23.40
C ALA A 106 -20.75 -2.88 22.84
N LYS A 107 -21.69 -2.12 23.40
CA LYS A 107 -23.07 -2.03 22.89
C LYS A 107 -23.12 -1.39 21.50
N ARG A 108 -22.34 -0.34 21.25
CA ARG A 108 -22.21 0.32 19.94
C ARG A 108 -21.66 -0.66 18.90
N ARG A 109 -20.55 -1.34 19.18
CA ARG A 109 -19.94 -2.34 18.29
C ARG A 109 -20.85 -3.53 18.01
N ARG A 110 -21.58 -4.04 19.01
CA ARG A 110 -22.61 -5.08 18.80
C ARG A 110 -23.73 -4.58 17.90
N GLY A 111 -24.19 -3.34 18.08
CA GLY A 111 -25.20 -2.73 17.20
C GLY A 111 -24.71 -2.57 15.76
N LEU A 112 -23.43 -2.23 15.56
CA LEU A 112 -22.82 -2.21 14.22
C LEU A 112 -22.76 -3.60 13.60
N LEU A 113 -22.39 -4.60 14.39
CA LEU A 113 -22.34 -5.98 13.95
C LEU A 113 -23.73 -6.53 13.59
N GLU A 114 -24.76 -6.13 14.33
CA GLU A 114 -26.15 -6.46 13.99
C GLU A 114 -26.59 -5.80 12.68
N LYS A 115 -26.23 -4.53 12.44
CA LYS A 115 -26.49 -3.86 11.15
C LYS A 115 -25.74 -4.52 10.01
N GLU A 116 -24.49 -4.94 10.22
CA GLU A 116 -23.69 -5.70 9.26
C GLU A 116 -24.39 -7.04 8.92
N SER A 117 -24.86 -7.78 9.94
CA SER A 117 -25.67 -8.99 9.79
C SER A 117 -26.90 -8.78 8.92
N GLN A 118 -27.72 -7.78 9.27
CA GLN A 118 -28.96 -7.46 8.57
C GLN A 118 -28.70 -7.06 7.12
N LEU A 119 -27.61 -6.31 6.86
CA LEU A 119 -27.22 -5.92 5.50
C LEU A 119 -26.90 -7.14 4.65
N TYR A 120 -26.00 -8.02 5.09
CA TYR A 120 -25.62 -9.21 4.31
C TYR A 120 -26.79 -10.19 4.15
N GLY A 121 -27.64 -10.33 5.17
CA GLY A 121 -28.88 -11.11 5.07
C GLY A 121 -29.88 -10.53 4.05
N ALA A 122 -30.11 -9.22 4.09
CA ALA A 122 -30.99 -8.53 3.14
C ALA A 122 -30.41 -8.55 1.71
N MET A 123 -29.08 -8.50 1.57
CA MET A 123 -28.39 -8.53 0.28
C MET A 123 -28.46 -9.92 -0.38
N ASP A 124 -28.29 -11.01 0.37
CA ASP A 124 -28.55 -12.38 -0.14
C ASP A 124 -30.01 -12.52 -0.62
N GLY A 125 -30.96 -11.97 0.14
CA GLY A 125 -32.36 -11.89 -0.26
C GLY A 125 -32.57 -11.12 -1.56
N ALA A 126 -32.06 -9.89 -1.65
CA ALA A 126 -32.19 -9.05 -2.85
C ALA A 126 -31.57 -9.70 -4.10
N MET A 127 -30.45 -10.40 -3.95
CA MET A 127 -29.79 -11.10 -5.07
C MET A 127 -30.64 -12.25 -5.64
N LYS A 128 -31.42 -12.95 -4.80
CA LYS A 128 -32.40 -13.95 -5.26
C LYS A 128 -33.51 -13.33 -6.10
N PHE A 129 -33.92 -12.08 -5.81
CA PHE A 129 -34.87 -11.33 -6.64
C PHE A 129 -34.27 -10.94 -8.00
N VAL A 130 -33.01 -10.49 -8.05
CA VAL A 130 -32.32 -10.15 -9.30
C VAL A 130 -32.21 -11.36 -10.24
N LYS A 131 -31.99 -12.56 -9.69
CA LYS A 131 -32.05 -13.81 -10.46
C LYS A 131 -33.44 -14.09 -11.03
N GLY A 132 -34.48 -13.93 -10.20
CA GLY A 132 -35.87 -14.12 -10.62
C GLY A 132 -36.24 -13.18 -11.78
N ASP A 133 -35.77 -11.94 -11.71
CA ASP A 133 -35.93 -10.95 -12.77
C ASP A 133 -35.21 -11.34 -14.07
N ALA A 134 -33.99 -11.87 -14.01
CA ALA A 134 -33.30 -12.33 -15.21
C ALA A 134 -34.02 -13.50 -15.90
N ILE A 135 -34.63 -14.40 -15.12
CA ILE A 135 -35.48 -15.49 -15.64
C ILE A 135 -36.75 -14.90 -16.28
N ALA A 136 -37.41 -13.97 -15.60
CA ALA A 136 -38.59 -13.29 -16.12
C ALA A 136 -38.30 -12.57 -17.44
N GLY A 137 -37.14 -11.91 -17.57
CA GLY A 137 -36.70 -11.29 -18.82
C GLY A 137 -36.59 -12.27 -19.99
N LEU A 138 -36.06 -13.47 -19.76
CA LEU A 138 -35.99 -14.51 -20.80
C LEU A 138 -37.39 -15.00 -21.21
N ILE A 139 -38.30 -15.13 -20.25
CA ILE A 139 -39.70 -15.48 -20.52
C ILE A 139 -40.39 -14.38 -21.34
N ILE A 140 -40.19 -13.12 -20.97
CA ILE A 140 -40.74 -11.96 -21.68
C ILE A 140 -40.26 -11.95 -23.14
N ILE A 141 -38.97 -12.18 -23.38
CA ILE A 141 -38.41 -12.30 -24.75
C ILE A 141 -39.13 -13.40 -25.53
N ALA A 142 -39.31 -14.59 -24.94
CA ALA A 142 -40.00 -15.69 -25.61
C ALA A 142 -41.47 -15.37 -25.91
N VAL A 143 -42.17 -14.72 -24.97
CA VAL A 143 -43.57 -14.30 -25.13
C VAL A 143 -43.70 -13.23 -26.22
N ASN A 144 -42.82 -12.22 -26.22
CA ASN A 144 -42.82 -11.15 -27.22
C ASN A 144 -42.56 -11.70 -28.63
N LEU A 145 -41.62 -12.63 -28.76
CA LEU A 145 -41.29 -13.22 -30.05
C LEU A 145 -42.40 -14.15 -30.56
N ILE A 146 -42.78 -15.17 -29.77
CA ILE A 146 -43.75 -16.19 -30.20
C ILE A 146 -45.17 -15.62 -30.24
N GLY A 147 -45.57 -14.93 -29.17
CA GLY A 147 -46.88 -14.31 -29.06
C GLY A 147 -47.07 -13.18 -30.07
N GLY A 148 -46.02 -12.38 -30.30
CA GLY A 148 -46.04 -11.32 -31.29
C GLY A 148 -46.24 -11.85 -32.71
N ILE A 149 -45.46 -12.86 -33.11
CA ILE A 149 -45.62 -13.50 -34.42
C ILE A 149 -47.03 -14.13 -34.57
N ALA A 150 -47.52 -14.81 -33.54
CA ALA A 150 -48.85 -15.43 -33.57
C ALA A 150 -49.97 -14.39 -33.74
N ILE A 151 -49.93 -13.28 -32.98
CA ILE A 151 -50.89 -12.18 -33.09
C ILE A 151 -50.76 -11.46 -34.44
N GLY A 152 -49.53 -11.22 -34.89
CA GLY A 152 -49.23 -10.59 -36.17
C GLY A 152 -49.84 -11.34 -37.35
N VAL A 153 -49.70 -12.66 -37.38
CA VAL A 153 -50.25 -13.50 -38.46
C VAL A 153 -51.76 -13.72 -38.27
N SER A 154 -52.20 -14.12 -37.08
CA SER A 154 -53.58 -14.56 -36.85
C SER A 154 -54.59 -13.42 -36.72
N GLN A 155 -54.21 -12.29 -36.12
CA GLN A 155 -55.14 -11.19 -35.83
C GLN A 155 -54.91 -9.99 -36.74
N ARG A 156 -53.65 -9.68 -37.08
CA ARG A 156 -53.29 -8.53 -37.93
C ARG A 156 -53.17 -8.86 -39.42
N GLY A 157 -53.23 -10.14 -39.79
CA GLY A 157 -53.18 -10.59 -41.18
C GLY A 157 -51.84 -10.36 -41.88
N LEU A 158 -50.75 -10.17 -41.12
CA LEU A 158 -49.42 -9.97 -41.67
C LEU A 158 -48.87 -11.28 -42.27
N PRO A 159 -48.13 -11.23 -43.39
CA PRO A 159 -47.40 -12.39 -43.86
C PRO A 159 -46.34 -12.80 -42.84
N PHE A 160 -46.14 -14.11 -42.67
CA PHE A 160 -45.29 -14.67 -41.62
C PHE A 160 -43.86 -14.08 -41.60
N SER A 161 -43.28 -13.82 -42.78
CA SER A 161 -41.94 -13.21 -42.89
C SER A 161 -41.90 -11.78 -42.34
N GLU A 162 -42.95 -10.99 -42.56
CA GLU A 162 -43.04 -9.60 -42.11
C GLU A 162 -43.32 -9.54 -40.61
N ALA A 163 -44.22 -10.39 -40.11
CA ALA A 163 -44.45 -10.54 -38.68
C ALA A 163 -43.15 -10.97 -37.95
N MET A 164 -42.40 -11.92 -38.52
CA MET A 164 -41.12 -12.34 -37.95
C MET A 164 -40.13 -11.17 -37.90
N GLN A 165 -40.03 -10.35 -38.94
CA GLN A 165 -39.12 -9.20 -38.95
C GLN A 165 -39.49 -8.16 -37.89
N ILE A 166 -40.75 -7.70 -37.86
CA ILE A 166 -41.21 -6.65 -36.94
C ILE A 166 -41.06 -7.09 -35.48
N TYR A 167 -41.65 -8.24 -35.13
CA TYR A 167 -41.66 -8.68 -33.74
C TYR A 167 -40.29 -9.14 -33.25
N SER A 168 -39.40 -9.62 -34.13
CA SER A 168 -38.02 -9.91 -33.74
C SER A 168 -37.21 -8.64 -33.48
N VAL A 169 -37.35 -7.60 -34.32
CA VAL A 169 -36.67 -6.31 -34.10
C VAL A 169 -37.09 -5.69 -32.78
N LEU A 170 -38.40 -5.63 -32.52
CA LEU A 170 -38.95 -5.09 -31.28
C LEU A 170 -38.54 -5.91 -30.05
N THR A 171 -38.54 -7.24 -30.16
CA THR A 171 -38.15 -8.12 -29.05
C THR A 171 -36.65 -7.99 -28.73
N ILE A 172 -35.79 -7.94 -29.75
CA ILE A 172 -34.34 -7.74 -29.56
C ILE A 172 -34.08 -6.38 -28.92
N GLY A 173 -34.77 -5.33 -29.40
CA GLY A 173 -34.68 -4.00 -28.84
C GLY A 173 -35.09 -3.95 -27.36
N ASP A 174 -36.24 -4.52 -27.00
CA ASP A 174 -36.76 -4.54 -25.62
C ASP A 174 -35.83 -5.36 -24.69
N GLY A 175 -35.33 -6.49 -25.20
CA GLY A 175 -34.34 -7.30 -24.50
C GLY A 175 -33.04 -6.53 -24.22
N LEU A 176 -32.51 -5.77 -25.18
CA LEU A 176 -31.27 -5.00 -24.97
C LEU A 176 -31.48 -3.81 -24.03
N VAL A 177 -32.59 -3.08 -24.18
CA VAL A 177 -32.95 -1.95 -23.32
C VAL A 177 -33.12 -2.41 -21.86
N SER A 178 -33.69 -3.60 -21.66
CA SER A 178 -33.85 -4.17 -20.33
C SER A 178 -32.57 -4.79 -19.76
N GLN A 179 -31.63 -5.24 -20.60
CA GLN A 179 -30.37 -5.85 -20.14
C GLN A 179 -29.34 -4.86 -19.61
N ILE A 180 -29.25 -3.65 -20.17
CA ILE A 180 -28.25 -2.65 -19.74
C ILE A 180 -28.42 -2.27 -18.26
N PRO A 181 -29.63 -1.90 -17.76
CA PRO A 181 -29.84 -1.66 -16.34
C PRO A 181 -29.58 -2.91 -15.48
N ALA A 182 -29.92 -4.10 -15.98
CA ALA A 182 -29.67 -5.38 -15.29
C ALA A 182 -28.18 -5.59 -15.01
N LEU A 183 -27.34 -5.31 -16.01
CA LEU A 183 -25.90 -5.41 -15.94
C LEU A 183 -25.33 -4.45 -14.92
N PHE A 184 -25.72 -3.17 -14.97
CA PHE A 184 -25.28 -2.18 -13.99
C PHE A 184 -25.72 -2.54 -12.57
N LEU A 185 -26.95 -3.03 -12.40
CA LEU A 185 -27.47 -3.46 -11.11
C LEU A 185 -26.68 -4.66 -10.56
N SER A 186 -26.34 -5.62 -11.41
CA SER A 186 -25.57 -6.81 -11.04
C SER A 186 -24.11 -6.47 -10.69
N ILE A 187 -23.44 -5.62 -11.48
CA ILE A 187 -22.07 -5.17 -11.22
C ILE A 187 -22.01 -4.32 -9.95
N ALA A 188 -22.93 -3.37 -9.77
CA ALA A 188 -22.98 -2.53 -8.58
C ALA A 188 -23.20 -3.37 -7.32
N SER A 189 -24.08 -4.36 -7.39
CA SER A 189 -24.32 -5.30 -6.29
C SER A 189 -23.05 -6.13 -5.99
N GLY A 190 -22.42 -6.71 -7.01
CA GLY A 190 -21.21 -7.52 -6.84
C GLY A 190 -20.01 -6.74 -6.32
N ALA A 191 -19.77 -5.52 -6.81
CA ALA A 191 -18.69 -4.66 -6.35
C ALA A 191 -18.86 -4.25 -4.87
N ILE A 192 -20.09 -4.05 -4.42
CA ILE A 192 -20.37 -3.58 -3.05
C ILE A 192 -20.20 -4.69 -2.01
N VAL A 193 -20.51 -5.95 -2.34
CA VAL A 193 -20.20 -7.10 -1.44
C VAL A 193 -18.72 -7.15 -1.06
N THR A 194 -17.84 -6.60 -1.91
CA THR A 194 -16.38 -6.64 -1.71
C THR A 194 -15.80 -5.45 -0.95
N ARG A 195 -16.61 -4.48 -0.50
CA ARG A 195 -16.12 -3.25 0.14
C ARG A 195 -16.60 -3.12 1.59
N VAL A 196 -15.65 -2.84 2.49
CA VAL A 196 -15.91 -2.67 3.94
C VAL A 196 -16.77 -1.43 4.19
N ALA A 197 -17.80 -1.59 5.02
CA ALA A 197 -18.80 -0.58 5.33
C ALA A 197 -18.26 0.54 6.24
N SER A 198 -18.74 1.77 6.04
CA SER A 198 -18.50 2.91 6.92
C SER A 198 -19.83 3.50 7.41
N ASP A 199 -19.79 3.99 8.66
CA ASP A 199 -20.94 4.42 9.44
C ASP A 199 -21.66 5.63 8.83
N ASP A 200 -22.99 5.55 8.75
CA ASP A 200 -23.87 6.57 9.34
C ASP A 200 -25.34 6.17 9.14
N SER A 201 -26.14 6.43 10.16
CA SER A 201 -27.57 6.16 10.23
C SER A 201 -28.35 7.46 10.21
N GLU A 202 -28.94 7.78 9.06
CA GLU A 202 -30.03 8.74 8.90
C GLU A 202 -31.16 8.09 8.06
N ASP A 203 -32.30 8.78 7.97
CA ASP A 203 -33.51 8.34 7.26
C ASP A 203 -33.22 7.82 5.84
N LEU A 204 -33.82 6.66 5.50
CA LEU A 204 -33.68 5.97 4.20
C LEU A 204 -33.78 6.92 2.99
N GLY A 205 -34.71 7.88 3.01
CA GLY A 205 -34.90 8.84 1.92
C GLY A 205 -33.80 9.91 1.81
N SER A 206 -33.30 10.42 2.94
CA SER A 206 -32.19 11.38 2.95
C SER A 206 -30.88 10.71 2.54
N ASP A 207 -30.67 9.46 2.93
CA ASP A 207 -29.50 8.66 2.55
C ASP A 207 -29.45 8.37 1.05
N ILE A 208 -30.58 7.96 0.45
CA ILE A 208 -30.67 7.68 -0.99
C ILE A 208 -30.35 8.96 -1.79
N SER A 209 -30.94 10.10 -1.41
CA SER A 209 -30.68 11.36 -2.08
C SER A 209 -29.24 11.86 -1.85
N LYS A 210 -28.70 11.74 -0.64
CA LYS A 210 -27.30 12.08 -0.32
C LYS A 210 -26.30 11.20 -1.07
N GLN A 211 -26.58 9.93 -1.34
CA GLN A 211 -25.65 9.02 -2.01
C GLN A 211 -25.70 9.17 -3.54
N ILE A 212 -26.90 9.21 -4.13
CA ILE A 212 -27.07 9.35 -5.60
C ILE A 212 -26.58 10.72 -6.07
N PHE A 213 -26.94 11.79 -5.34
CA PHE A 213 -26.54 13.15 -5.67
C PHE A 213 -25.28 13.59 -4.90
N GLY A 214 -24.63 12.66 -4.20
CA GLY A 214 -23.52 12.90 -3.28
C GLY A 214 -22.20 13.24 -3.92
N ASN A 215 -21.95 12.57 -5.05
CA ASN A 215 -20.67 12.57 -5.72
C ASN A 215 -20.73 13.46 -6.97
N ARG A 216 -20.04 14.60 -6.91
CA ARG A 216 -19.93 15.57 -8.01
C ARG A 216 -19.39 14.93 -9.29
N GLN A 217 -18.36 14.09 -9.18
CA GLN A 217 -17.78 13.40 -10.34
C GLN A 217 -18.78 12.42 -10.96
N ALA A 218 -19.52 11.67 -10.14
CA ALA A 218 -20.54 10.74 -10.64
C ALA A 218 -21.65 11.47 -11.42
N LEU A 219 -22.12 12.62 -10.93
CA LEU A 219 -23.13 13.43 -11.61
C LEU A 219 -22.60 14.02 -12.93
N GLN A 220 -21.33 14.46 -12.97
CA GLN A 220 -20.71 14.96 -14.20
C GLN A 220 -20.50 13.87 -15.25
N ILE A 221 -20.04 12.68 -14.83
CA ILE A 221 -19.91 11.52 -15.73
C ILE A 221 -21.28 11.11 -16.27
N THR A 222 -22.32 11.09 -15.42
CA THR A 222 -23.69 10.78 -15.84
C THR A 222 -24.19 11.78 -16.87
N SER A 223 -23.97 13.07 -16.66
CA SER A 223 -24.32 14.13 -17.61
C SER A 223 -23.61 13.93 -18.97
N LEU A 224 -22.32 13.60 -18.96
CA LEU A 224 -21.54 13.33 -20.17
C LEU A 224 -22.08 12.11 -20.95
N VAL A 225 -22.41 11.02 -20.26
CA VAL A 225 -22.98 9.82 -20.88
C VAL A 225 -24.35 10.11 -21.50
N LEU A 226 -25.20 10.90 -20.81
CA LEU A 226 -26.51 11.30 -21.34
C LEU A 226 -26.39 12.17 -22.60
N ILE A 227 -25.39 13.05 -22.67
CA ILE A 227 -25.07 13.80 -23.91
C ILE A 227 -24.66 12.83 -25.02
N GLY A 228 -23.84 11.82 -24.70
CA GLY A 228 -23.47 10.76 -25.64
C GLY A 228 -24.68 10.05 -26.23
N PHE A 229 -25.67 9.67 -25.40
CA PHE A 229 -26.92 9.07 -25.90
C PHE A 229 -27.77 10.03 -26.73
N ALA A 230 -27.78 11.33 -26.41
CA ALA A 230 -28.49 12.31 -27.22
C ALA A 230 -27.90 12.46 -28.64
N MET A 231 -26.63 12.09 -28.85
CA MET A 231 -26.00 12.10 -30.17
C MET A 231 -26.32 10.87 -31.03
N VAL A 232 -26.87 9.80 -30.44
CA VAL A 232 -27.22 8.58 -31.18
C VAL A 232 -28.48 8.84 -32.02
N PRO A 233 -28.42 8.67 -33.36
CA PRO A 233 -29.59 8.84 -34.22
C PRO A 233 -30.73 7.89 -33.81
N GLY A 234 -31.96 8.42 -33.70
CA GLY A 234 -33.15 7.65 -33.29
C GLY A 234 -33.57 7.84 -31.82
N PHE A 235 -32.65 8.30 -30.95
CA PHE A 235 -32.97 8.55 -29.55
C PHE A 235 -33.77 9.86 -29.37
N PRO A 236 -34.66 9.96 -28.36
CA PRO A 236 -35.33 11.21 -27.99
C PRO A 236 -34.37 12.30 -27.46
N THR A 237 -33.67 13.00 -28.37
CA THR A 237 -32.60 13.97 -28.05
C THR A 237 -33.01 15.01 -27.00
N ALA A 238 -34.22 15.55 -27.10
CA ALA A 238 -34.74 16.53 -26.14
C ALA A 238 -34.83 15.99 -24.70
N ILE A 239 -35.21 14.71 -24.52
CA ILE A 239 -35.32 14.08 -23.20
C ILE A 239 -33.94 13.84 -22.60
N PHE A 240 -32.99 13.33 -23.39
CA PHE A 240 -31.62 13.11 -22.91
C PHE A 240 -30.89 14.41 -22.59
N LEU A 241 -31.06 15.47 -23.39
CA LEU A 241 -30.44 16.77 -23.13
C LEU A 241 -31.00 17.45 -21.88
N THR A 242 -32.30 17.33 -21.62
CA THR A 242 -32.93 17.88 -20.41
C THR A 242 -32.44 17.16 -19.14
N LEU A 243 -32.32 15.83 -19.19
CA LEU A 243 -31.74 15.04 -18.09
C LEU A 243 -30.25 15.34 -17.90
N ALA A 244 -29.49 15.47 -18.99
CA ALA A 244 -28.07 15.81 -18.94
C ALA A 244 -27.83 17.18 -18.31
N ALA A 245 -28.64 18.18 -18.67
CA ALA A 245 -28.59 19.51 -18.08
C ALA A 245 -28.92 19.49 -16.58
N GLY A 246 -29.94 18.73 -16.17
CA GLY A 246 -30.29 18.56 -14.76
C GLY A 246 -29.17 17.93 -13.93
N ALA A 247 -28.59 16.83 -14.43
CA ALA A 247 -27.46 16.16 -13.77
C ALA A 247 -26.21 17.04 -13.71
N GLY A 248 -25.90 17.74 -14.80
CA GLY A 248 -24.77 18.66 -14.89
C GLY A 248 -24.92 19.85 -13.93
N PHE A 249 -26.11 20.45 -13.87
CA PHE A 249 -26.43 21.55 -12.96
C PHE A 249 -26.33 21.12 -11.48
N ALA A 250 -26.89 19.94 -11.14
CA ALA A 250 -26.76 19.37 -9.79
C ALA A 250 -25.30 19.11 -9.40
N GLY A 251 -24.47 18.64 -10.33
CA GLY A 251 -23.03 18.48 -10.12
C GLY A 251 -22.27 19.80 -10.02
N PHE A 252 -22.75 20.88 -10.65
CA PHE A 252 -22.09 22.19 -10.64
C PHE A 252 -22.39 22.99 -9.37
N ILE A 253 -23.61 22.89 -8.83
CA ILE A 253 -24.02 23.55 -7.58
C ILE A 253 -23.35 22.94 -6.35
N ARG A 254 -22.95 21.67 -6.42
CA ARG A 254 -22.35 20.97 -5.30
C ARG A 254 -20.87 21.37 -5.16
N LYS A 255 -20.59 22.33 -4.29
CA LYS A 255 -19.24 22.64 -3.81
C LYS A 255 -18.83 21.58 -2.81
N ASP A 256 -17.63 21.02 -2.98
CA ASP A 256 -17.03 20.15 -1.97
C ASP A 256 -16.97 20.93 -0.65
N LYS A 257 -17.61 20.40 0.40
CA LYS A 257 -17.34 20.86 1.76
C LYS A 257 -15.92 20.43 2.08
N VAL A 258 -14.97 21.32 1.79
CA VAL A 258 -13.66 21.28 2.43
C VAL A 258 -13.90 21.61 3.90
N ASP A 259 -13.59 20.64 4.75
CA ASP A 259 -13.77 20.73 6.20
C ASP A 259 -12.91 21.88 6.77
N PRO A 260 -13.47 22.90 7.44
CA PRO A 260 -12.72 24.09 7.88
C PRO A 260 -11.89 23.89 9.17
N ALA A 261 -11.74 22.67 9.69
CA ALA A 261 -11.02 22.39 10.94
C ALA A 261 -9.51 22.17 10.78
N GLY A 262 -8.91 22.65 9.69
CA GLY A 262 -7.48 22.55 9.38
C GLY A 262 -6.77 23.91 9.37
N MET A 263 -6.87 24.67 10.45
CA MET A 263 -6.16 25.95 10.61
C MET A 263 -5.15 25.91 11.77
N ILE A 264 -4.36 24.83 11.80
CA ILE A 264 -2.93 24.95 12.07
C ILE A 264 -2.30 24.95 10.68
N ARG A 265 -1.42 25.91 10.40
CA ARG A 265 -0.72 26.03 9.13
C ARG A 265 0.26 24.87 8.95
N GLU A 266 -0.26 23.68 8.65
CA GLU A 266 0.47 22.62 7.97
C GLU A 266 0.51 23.01 6.49
N GLU A 267 1.59 23.69 6.10
CA GLU A 267 1.99 23.65 4.69
C GLU A 267 2.48 22.22 4.41
N SER A 268 1.54 21.31 4.08
CA SER A 268 1.89 20.02 3.51
C SER A 268 2.50 20.27 2.12
N PHE A 269 3.83 20.29 2.04
CA PHE A 269 4.57 20.62 0.82
C PHE A 269 4.64 19.48 -0.23
N TRP A 270 3.72 18.52 -0.22
CA TRP A 270 3.62 17.46 -1.23
C TRP A 270 2.39 17.64 -2.12
N ALA A 271 2.31 18.78 -2.79
CA ALA A 271 1.32 18.99 -3.85
C ALA A 271 1.89 19.91 -4.93
N ASP A 272 2.94 19.46 -5.61
CA ASP A 272 3.07 19.82 -7.03
C ASP A 272 3.74 18.68 -7.82
N SER A 273 2.88 17.99 -8.57
CA SER A 273 3.09 17.32 -9.85
C SER A 273 4.43 16.62 -10.18
N MET A 274 4.40 15.28 -10.22
CA MET A 274 4.90 14.52 -11.40
C MET A 274 4.18 13.16 -11.48
N GLU A 275 3.45 12.99 -12.58
CA GLU A 275 2.96 11.77 -13.23
C GLU A 275 2.48 10.58 -12.38
N ALA A 276 1.16 10.48 -12.29
CA ALA A 276 0.45 9.22 -12.17
C ALA A 276 0.80 8.28 -13.35
N LYS A 277 1.74 7.34 -13.16
CA LYS A 277 1.66 5.97 -13.72
C LYS A 277 2.78 4.99 -13.32
N SER A 278 3.78 5.38 -12.53
CA SER A 278 4.86 4.47 -12.14
C SER A 278 4.94 4.35 -10.62
N ILE A 279 4.68 3.13 -10.14
CA ILE A 279 4.63 2.70 -8.73
C ILE A 279 3.44 3.30 -7.98
N ALA A 280 2.33 2.57 -8.00
CA ALA A 280 1.18 2.81 -7.14
C ALA A 280 1.63 2.77 -5.67
N GLN A 281 1.89 3.96 -5.13
CA GLN A 281 1.57 4.38 -3.78
C GLN A 281 1.64 3.24 -2.74
N LEU A 282 2.86 2.88 -2.35
CA LEU A 282 3.15 2.61 -0.95
C LEU A 282 2.76 3.88 -0.17
N ARG A 283 1.49 3.99 0.22
CA ARG A 283 1.08 4.96 1.23
C ARG A 283 1.64 4.43 2.54
N SER A 284 2.88 4.80 2.86
CA SER A 284 3.45 4.53 4.17
C SER A 284 2.55 5.17 5.21
N SER A 285 2.05 4.39 6.17
CA SER A 285 1.32 4.95 7.31
C SER A 285 2.21 5.82 8.19
N THR A 286 3.53 5.55 8.18
CA THR A 286 4.51 6.25 9.00
C THR A 286 4.83 7.63 8.45
N ILE A 287 4.60 8.64 9.30
CA ILE A 287 4.90 10.05 9.02
C ILE A 287 6.18 10.40 9.77
N VAL A 288 7.17 10.89 9.04
CA VAL A 288 8.35 11.52 9.61
C VAL A 288 8.10 13.03 9.67
N SER A 289 8.07 13.59 10.87
CA SER A 289 7.96 15.04 11.06
C SER A 289 9.31 15.65 11.37
N LEU A 290 9.70 16.63 10.56
CA LEU A 290 10.91 17.42 10.68
C LEU A 290 10.52 18.74 11.33
N THR A 291 10.93 18.97 12.57
CA THR A 291 10.72 20.23 13.28
C THR A 291 12.04 20.98 13.38
N LEU A 292 12.09 22.19 12.83
CA LEU A 292 13.28 23.03 12.77
C LEU A 292 13.07 24.26 13.68
N ALA A 293 14.15 24.78 14.25
CA ALA A 293 14.12 26.07 14.94
C ALA A 293 13.81 27.22 13.97
N GLU A 294 13.16 28.28 14.48
CA GLU A 294 12.62 29.37 13.66
C GLU A 294 13.71 30.21 12.95
N ASP A 295 14.91 30.31 13.54
CA ASP A 295 16.09 30.96 12.97
C ASP A 295 16.56 30.32 11.66
N LEU A 296 16.30 29.02 11.47
CA LEU A 296 16.68 28.29 10.26
C LEU A 296 15.77 28.58 9.05
N THR A 297 14.66 29.33 9.23
CA THR A 297 13.68 29.62 8.16
C THR A 297 14.31 30.36 6.98
N GLY A 298 15.30 31.24 7.23
CA GLY A 298 16.01 31.98 6.18
C GLY A 298 17.11 31.18 5.48
N THR A 299 17.72 30.23 6.21
CA THR A 299 18.86 29.43 5.75
C THR A 299 18.40 28.19 4.97
N ILE A 300 17.38 27.49 5.48
CA ILE A 300 16.89 26.23 4.91
C ILE A 300 15.64 26.50 4.08
N ARG A 301 15.80 26.47 2.75
CA ARG A 301 14.69 26.72 1.83
C ARG A 301 13.90 25.43 1.57
N PRO A 302 12.58 25.38 1.85
CA PRO A 302 11.77 24.17 1.66
C PRO A 302 11.82 23.58 0.24
N LYS A 303 11.90 24.43 -0.80
CA LYS A 303 12.02 23.97 -2.19
C LYS A 303 13.31 23.18 -2.45
N GLU A 304 14.41 23.61 -1.85
CA GLU A 304 15.70 22.94 -2.00
C GLU A 304 15.73 21.63 -1.21
N VAL A 305 15.20 21.64 0.02
CA VAL A 305 15.01 20.43 0.83
C VAL A 305 14.19 19.39 0.06
N ASN A 306 13.07 19.78 -0.53
CA ASN A 306 12.22 18.87 -1.32
C ASN A 306 12.95 18.26 -2.52
N ALA A 307 13.79 19.05 -3.22
CA ALA A 307 14.59 18.53 -4.32
C ALA A 307 15.60 17.49 -3.82
N ARG A 308 16.33 17.77 -2.74
CA ARG A 308 17.30 16.84 -2.15
C ARG A 308 16.63 15.60 -1.53
N LEU A 309 15.43 15.73 -0.98
CA LEU A 309 14.64 14.61 -0.46
C LEU A 309 14.24 13.62 -1.56
N ARG A 310 13.98 14.08 -2.79
CA ARG A 310 13.71 13.19 -3.93
C ARG A 310 14.93 12.34 -4.27
N SER A 311 16.10 12.96 -4.34
CA SER A 311 17.37 12.25 -4.56
C SER A 311 17.68 11.28 -3.41
N LEU A 312 17.40 11.67 -2.17
CA LEU A 312 17.53 10.79 -1.01
C LEU A 312 16.59 9.59 -1.11
N ARG A 313 15.33 9.79 -1.53
CA ARG A 313 14.36 8.72 -1.74
C ARG A 313 14.82 7.71 -2.80
N GLU A 314 15.28 8.20 -3.95
CA GLU A 314 15.78 7.34 -5.03
C GLU A 314 16.97 6.50 -4.55
N ARG A 315 17.90 7.12 -3.82
CA ARG A 315 19.04 6.42 -3.21
C ARG A 315 18.60 5.38 -2.18
N TYR A 316 17.72 5.76 -1.25
CA TYR A 316 17.20 4.88 -0.20
C TYR A 316 16.49 3.65 -0.78
N LEU A 317 15.62 3.85 -1.79
CA LEU A 317 14.93 2.76 -2.46
C LEU A 317 15.88 1.89 -3.30
N SER A 318 16.85 2.50 -3.97
CA SER A 318 17.86 1.79 -4.77
C SER A 318 18.77 0.91 -3.90
N GLU A 319 19.19 1.42 -2.75
CA GLU A 319 20.11 0.72 -1.85
C GLU A 319 19.37 -0.31 -0.98
N LEU A 320 18.34 0.11 -0.23
CA LEU A 320 17.68 -0.74 0.75
C LEU A 320 16.42 -1.42 0.22
N GLY A 321 15.70 -0.84 -0.74
CA GLY A 321 14.40 -1.36 -1.19
C GLY A 321 13.30 -1.33 -0.11
N VAL A 322 13.49 -0.54 0.94
CA VAL A 322 12.53 -0.33 2.02
C VAL A 322 11.59 0.82 1.63
N PRO A 323 10.28 0.77 1.97
CA PRO A 323 9.36 1.87 1.74
C PRO A 323 9.91 3.20 2.29
N PHE A 324 9.87 4.23 1.45
CA PHE A 324 10.28 5.56 1.86
C PHE A 324 9.11 6.27 2.55
N PRO A 325 9.29 6.81 3.77
CA PRO A 325 8.19 7.41 4.53
C PRO A 325 7.74 8.75 3.93
N ASN A 326 6.59 9.23 4.41
CA ASN A 326 6.10 10.57 4.11
C ASN A 326 6.72 11.59 5.07
N PHE A 327 6.97 12.81 4.59
CA PHE A 327 7.62 13.87 5.37
C PHE A 327 6.72 15.08 5.56
N SER A 328 6.68 15.63 6.77
CA SER A 328 6.18 16.98 7.06
C SER A 328 7.32 17.84 7.62
N ILE A 329 7.38 19.11 7.24
CA ILE A 329 8.37 20.08 7.75
C ILE A 329 7.62 21.16 8.51
N ARG A 330 8.04 21.44 9.74
CA ARG A 330 7.48 22.47 10.62
C ARG A 330 8.61 23.32 11.19
N PHE A 331 8.35 24.60 11.37
CA PHE A 331 9.21 25.50 12.12
C PHE A 331 8.57 25.78 13.47
N SER A 332 9.37 25.77 14.54
CA SER A 332 8.88 25.94 15.91
C SER A 332 9.71 26.96 16.68
N PRO A 333 9.09 27.98 17.30
CA PRO A 333 9.79 28.92 18.19
C PRO A 333 10.24 28.29 19.51
N ARG A 334 9.81 27.05 19.79
CA ARG A 334 10.12 26.36 21.06
C ARG A 334 11.49 25.69 21.05
N LEU A 335 12.10 25.53 19.88
CA LEU A 335 13.45 24.97 19.75
C LEU A 335 14.48 26.07 19.92
N SER A 336 15.59 25.76 20.58
CA SER A 336 16.77 26.62 20.64
C SER A 336 17.38 26.84 19.25
N GLU A 337 18.17 27.90 19.11
CA GLU A 337 18.81 28.28 17.84
C GLU A 337 19.56 27.11 17.21
N GLY A 338 19.39 26.94 15.89
CA GLY A 338 19.97 25.87 15.10
C GLY A 338 19.48 24.46 15.43
N THR A 339 18.60 24.28 16.42
CA THR A 339 18.19 22.95 16.90
C THR A 339 17.16 22.32 15.95
N ILE A 340 17.29 21.01 15.73
CA ILE A 340 16.35 20.22 14.94
C ILE A 340 15.78 19.08 15.77
N ALA A 341 14.55 18.68 15.45
CA ALA A 341 13.89 17.52 16.02
C ALA A 341 13.25 16.71 14.89
N ILE A 342 13.59 15.42 14.77
CA ILE A 342 12.94 14.50 13.85
C ILE A 342 12.08 13.57 14.68
N SER A 343 10.80 13.45 14.36
CA SER A 343 9.90 12.49 15.01
C SER A 343 9.38 11.48 14.01
N ILE A 344 9.31 10.22 14.41
CA ILE A 344 8.76 9.11 13.64
C ILE A 344 7.54 8.64 14.41
N ASP A 345 6.36 8.61 13.76
CA ASP A 345 5.09 8.29 14.42
C ASP A 345 4.84 9.13 15.68
N ASP A 346 5.10 10.44 15.58
CA ASP A 346 5.00 11.44 16.65
C ASP A 346 5.90 11.20 17.88
N VAL A 347 6.81 10.24 17.82
CA VAL A 347 7.84 10.00 18.84
C VAL A 347 9.17 10.59 18.37
N PRO A 348 9.85 11.43 19.18
CA PRO A 348 11.17 11.94 18.84
C PRO A 348 12.16 10.80 18.55
N ALA A 349 12.70 10.79 17.35
CA ALA A 349 13.75 9.87 16.96
C ALA A 349 15.06 10.26 17.64
N ARG A 350 15.89 9.25 17.93
CA ARG A 350 17.25 9.49 18.43
C ARG A 350 18.09 10.07 17.31
N LEU A 351 18.35 11.36 17.39
CA LEU A 351 19.19 12.07 16.42
C LEU A 351 20.66 11.72 16.60
N VAL A 352 21.36 11.71 15.47
CA VAL A 352 22.82 11.63 15.46
C VAL A 352 23.42 12.98 15.81
N VAL A 353 22.89 14.04 15.19
CA VAL A 353 23.23 15.43 15.45
C VAL A 353 21.91 16.17 15.62
N ASP A 354 21.77 16.95 16.69
CA ASP A 354 20.56 17.68 17.06
C ASP A 354 20.62 19.18 16.69
N LYS A 355 21.75 19.64 16.15
CA LYS A 355 21.97 21.03 15.76
C LYS A 355 22.53 21.16 14.35
N ILE A 356 22.04 22.16 13.62
CA ILE A 356 22.58 22.62 12.34
C ILE A 356 23.44 23.85 12.62
N GLU A 357 24.64 23.89 12.06
CA GLU A 357 25.56 25.02 12.17
C GLU A 357 25.75 25.66 10.78
N PRO A 358 24.99 26.73 10.45
CA PRO A 358 25.04 27.35 9.13
C PRO A 358 26.41 27.91 8.73
N GLU A 359 27.22 28.29 9.71
CA GLU A 359 28.55 28.89 9.52
C GLU A 359 29.67 27.86 9.34
N ARG A 360 29.36 26.56 9.51
CA ARG A 360 30.33 25.46 9.37
C ARG A 360 29.90 24.47 8.31
N LEU A 361 30.82 23.61 7.88
CA LEU A 361 30.54 22.49 6.99
C LEU A 361 30.48 21.19 7.80
N LEU A 362 29.49 20.34 7.52
CA LEU A 362 29.48 18.97 8.03
C LEU A 362 30.21 18.06 7.04
N VAL A 363 31.13 17.25 7.53
CA VAL A 363 31.93 16.33 6.71
C VAL A 363 31.75 14.91 7.22
N GLU A 364 31.59 13.96 6.29
CA GLU A 364 31.55 12.53 6.60
C GLU A 364 32.97 11.93 6.69
N ALA A 365 33.66 12.21 7.79
CA ALA A 365 35.00 11.71 8.08
C ALA A 365 35.21 11.49 9.58
N THR A 366 36.18 10.64 9.92
CA THR A 366 36.58 10.47 11.33
C THR A 366 37.54 11.57 11.77
N SER A 367 37.51 11.91 13.07
CA SER A 367 38.43 12.88 13.65
C SER A 367 39.91 12.54 13.39
N PRO A 368 40.40 11.30 13.60
CA PRO A 368 41.79 10.96 13.32
C PRO A 368 42.17 11.07 11.83
N GLN A 369 41.22 10.85 10.93
CA GLN A 369 41.42 11.05 9.49
C GLN A 369 41.65 12.53 9.17
N LEU A 370 40.86 13.44 9.76
CA LEU A 370 41.03 14.88 9.57
C LEU A 370 42.31 15.41 10.25
N THR A 371 42.67 14.89 11.43
CA THR A 371 43.96 15.22 12.08
C THR A 371 45.16 14.84 11.20
N LYS A 372 45.13 13.68 10.53
CA LYS A 372 46.19 13.25 9.61
C LYS A 372 46.33 14.19 8.40
N LEU A 373 45.25 14.87 8.01
CA LEU A 373 45.22 15.84 6.93
C LEU A 373 45.57 17.27 7.38
N ASP A 374 45.88 17.48 8.66
CA ASP A 374 46.11 18.81 9.25
C ASP A 374 44.90 19.76 9.07
N ILE A 375 43.69 19.18 9.09
CA ILE A 375 42.43 19.91 9.01
C ILE A 375 41.88 20.08 10.43
N GLU A 376 41.73 21.33 10.87
CA GLU A 376 41.06 21.66 12.12
C GLU A 376 39.57 21.29 12.07
N HIS A 377 39.10 20.59 13.10
CA HIS A 377 37.75 20.02 13.12
C HIS A 377 37.23 19.84 14.54
N GLU A 378 35.92 19.72 14.66
CA GLU A 378 35.21 19.40 15.89
C GLU A 378 34.27 18.21 15.65
N ARG A 379 34.12 17.28 16.60
CA ARG A 379 33.18 16.16 16.42
C ARG A 379 31.75 16.68 16.45
N ALA A 380 30.94 16.31 15.45
CA ALA A 380 29.53 16.72 15.38
C ALA A 380 28.62 15.86 16.26
N SER A 381 29.07 14.64 16.60
CA SER A 381 28.33 13.73 17.47
C SER A 381 29.29 12.84 18.28
N ASP A 382 28.96 12.67 19.55
CA ASP A 382 29.59 11.64 20.39
C ASP A 382 29.15 10.24 19.96
N SER A 383 27.93 10.13 19.43
CA SER A 383 27.33 8.84 19.01
C SER A 383 27.67 8.41 17.60
N GLU A 384 28.27 9.28 16.80
CA GLU A 384 28.66 8.97 15.43
C GLU A 384 30.02 9.58 15.13
N GLN A 385 31.04 8.71 15.11
CA GLN A 385 32.42 9.11 14.89
C GLN A 385 32.72 9.58 13.46
N TRP A 386 31.81 9.34 12.52
CA TRP A 386 31.96 9.68 11.10
C TRP A 386 31.47 11.07 10.74
N LEU A 387 31.06 11.89 11.71
CA LEU A 387 30.55 13.24 11.46
C LEU A 387 31.37 14.27 12.23
N CYS A 388 32.01 15.17 11.48
CA CYS A 388 32.79 16.27 12.03
C CYS A 388 32.37 17.61 11.41
N TRP A 389 32.43 18.66 12.22
CA TRP A 389 32.35 20.05 11.80
C TRP A 389 33.72 20.55 11.37
N VAL A 390 33.76 21.24 10.24
CA VAL A 390 34.96 21.83 9.66
C VAL A 390 34.67 23.27 9.23
N ASP A 391 35.68 24.13 9.32
CA ASP A 391 35.60 25.51 8.85
C ASP A 391 35.40 25.58 7.32
N PRO A 392 34.51 26.44 6.80
CA PRO A 392 34.28 26.60 5.37
C PRO A 392 35.54 26.92 4.54
N GLU A 393 36.55 27.57 5.13
CA GLU A 393 37.81 27.90 4.43
C GLU A 393 38.58 26.65 3.95
N LYS A 394 38.31 25.48 4.54
CA LYS A 394 38.99 24.21 4.23
C LYS A 394 38.34 23.39 3.13
N ILE A 395 37.27 23.90 2.48
CA ILE A 395 36.53 23.15 1.45
C ILE A 395 37.42 22.63 0.31
N GLY A 396 38.40 23.42 -0.15
CA GLY A 396 39.32 23.01 -1.21
C GLY A 396 40.21 21.82 -0.82
N GLN A 397 40.68 21.77 0.43
CA GLN A 397 41.46 20.63 0.94
C GLN A 397 40.60 19.37 1.07
N LEU A 398 39.33 19.52 1.47
CA LEU A 398 38.39 18.41 1.55
C LEU A 398 38.12 17.80 0.16
N GLU A 399 37.92 18.65 -0.85
CA GLU A 399 37.69 18.21 -2.24
C GLU A 399 38.91 17.50 -2.85
N GLU A 400 40.14 17.97 -2.57
CA GLU A 400 41.38 17.30 -2.98
C GLU A 400 41.47 15.85 -2.46
N HIS A 401 40.94 15.61 -1.27
CA HIS A 401 40.90 14.29 -0.61
C HIS A 401 39.59 13.51 -0.84
N GLN A 402 38.73 13.98 -1.76
CA GLN A 402 37.44 13.33 -2.10
C GLN A 402 36.48 13.21 -0.91
N LEU A 403 36.55 14.14 0.05
CA LEU A 403 35.63 14.21 1.18
C LEU A 403 34.45 15.11 0.84
N GLU A 404 33.24 14.58 0.92
CA GLU A 404 32.01 15.37 0.73
C GLU A 404 31.79 16.30 1.94
N ALA A 405 31.63 17.59 1.66
CA ALA A 405 31.31 18.63 2.64
C ALA A 405 29.88 19.15 2.41
N PHE A 406 29.13 19.35 3.49
CA PHE A 406 27.72 19.70 3.44
C PHE A 406 27.43 21.03 4.14
N GLU A 407 26.90 21.98 3.40
CA GLU A 407 26.28 23.22 3.90
C GLU A 407 24.95 22.95 4.61
N ALA A 408 24.35 23.94 5.29
CA ALA A 408 23.15 23.81 6.14
C ALA A 408 22.03 22.91 5.59
N THR A 409 21.55 23.11 4.35
CA THR A 409 20.52 22.24 3.74
C THR A 409 21.04 20.81 3.55
N GLY A 410 22.30 20.66 3.17
CA GLY A 410 22.98 19.36 3.08
C GLY A 410 23.16 18.69 4.44
N GLN A 411 23.50 19.45 5.49
CA GLN A 411 23.60 18.94 6.86
C GLN A 411 22.28 18.30 7.29
N LEU A 412 21.15 19.00 7.08
CA LEU A 412 19.82 18.47 7.39
C LEU A 412 19.55 17.15 6.66
N ILE A 413 19.85 17.10 5.35
CA ILE A 413 19.62 15.91 4.54
C ILE A 413 20.51 14.75 4.97
N THR A 414 21.76 15.03 5.32
CA THR A 414 22.71 14.03 5.85
C THR A 414 22.22 13.50 7.19
N ILE A 415 21.87 14.35 8.15
CA ILE A 415 21.33 13.93 9.46
C ILE A 415 20.06 13.10 9.28
N LEU A 416 19.17 13.54 8.38
CA LEU A 416 17.97 12.79 8.06
C LEU A 416 18.32 11.42 7.47
N ARG A 417 19.27 11.33 6.53
CA ARG A 417 19.73 10.06 5.97
C ARG A 417 20.16 9.09 7.06
N TYR A 418 21.02 9.49 7.99
CA TYR A 418 21.42 8.62 9.10
C TYR A 418 20.21 8.17 9.94
N THR A 419 19.31 9.10 10.25
CA THR A 419 18.11 8.81 11.04
C THR A 419 17.21 7.79 10.35
N LEU A 420 16.96 7.95 9.04
CA LEU A 420 16.14 7.02 8.26
C LEU A 420 16.76 5.63 8.16
N TYR A 421 18.07 5.53 7.90
CA TYR A 421 18.74 4.23 7.81
C TYR A 421 18.79 3.51 9.16
N ARG A 422 18.94 4.24 10.28
CA ARG A 422 18.90 3.66 11.63
C ARG A 422 17.47 3.24 12.03
N SER A 423 16.45 3.93 11.53
CA SER A 423 15.04 3.66 11.82
C SER A 423 14.33 2.88 10.70
N ALA A 424 15.06 2.22 9.80
CA ALA A 424 14.47 1.53 8.65
C ALA A 424 13.42 0.47 9.03
N GLU A 425 13.56 -0.16 10.21
CA GLU A 425 12.58 -1.09 10.78
C GLU A 425 11.19 -0.48 10.96
N ALA A 426 11.12 0.81 11.29
CA ALA A 426 9.86 1.51 11.56
C ALA A 426 9.04 1.72 10.28
N PHE A 427 9.68 1.73 9.12
CA PHE A 427 9.02 1.94 7.83
C PHE A 427 8.53 0.65 7.17
N ILE A 428 8.65 -0.49 7.88
CA ILE A 428 8.10 -1.78 7.44
C ILE A 428 7.00 -2.19 8.41
N GLY A 429 5.77 -2.01 7.97
CA GLY A 429 4.58 -2.57 8.60
C GLY A 429 3.99 -3.72 7.80
N LEU A 430 2.89 -4.25 8.33
CA LEU A 430 2.13 -5.32 7.66
C LEU A 430 1.58 -4.86 6.30
N GLN A 431 1.16 -3.60 6.21
CA GLN A 431 0.59 -3.02 5.00
C GLN A 431 1.67 -2.83 3.92
N GLU A 432 2.83 -2.33 4.30
CA GLU A 432 3.98 -2.15 3.42
C GLU A 432 4.50 -3.50 2.94
N THR A 433 4.64 -4.47 3.84
CA THR A 433 5.01 -5.85 3.48
C THR A 433 4.01 -6.42 2.48
N LYS A 434 2.72 -6.19 2.67
CA LYS A 434 1.69 -6.66 1.72
C LYS A 434 1.86 -6.01 0.37
N ALA A 435 2.04 -4.68 0.33
CA ALA A 435 2.24 -3.95 -0.92
C ALA A 435 3.49 -4.44 -1.67
N MET A 436 4.58 -4.72 -0.95
CA MET A 436 5.81 -5.29 -1.50
C MET A 436 5.59 -6.68 -2.12
N LEU A 437 4.82 -7.55 -1.45
CA LEU A 437 4.47 -8.87 -1.99
C LEU A 437 3.48 -8.78 -3.15
N ASP A 438 2.50 -7.89 -3.09
CA ASP A 438 1.50 -7.67 -4.15
C ASP A 438 2.17 -7.16 -5.43
N ASP A 439 3.18 -6.29 -5.32
CA ASP A 439 3.97 -5.82 -6.46
C ASP A 439 4.79 -6.96 -7.09
N LEU A 440 5.47 -7.76 -6.27
CA LEU A 440 6.20 -8.93 -6.75
C LEU A 440 5.27 -9.98 -7.39
N SER A 441 4.06 -10.16 -6.85
CA SER A 441 3.04 -11.10 -7.34
C SER A 441 2.62 -10.84 -8.78
N ARG A 442 2.83 -9.62 -9.30
CA ARG A 442 2.58 -9.30 -10.71
C ARG A 442 3.48 -10.08 -11.67
N SER A 443 4.65 -10.49 -11.21
CA SER A 443 5.65 -11.22 -11.99
C SER A 443 5.97 -12.62 -11.45
N HIS A 444 5.81 -12.85 -10.15
CA HIS A 444 6.18 -14.10 -9.46
C HIS A 444 5.06 -14.58 -8.51
N LEU A 445 3.83 -14.69 -9.02
CA LEU A 445 2.66 -15.10 -8.23
C LEU A 445 2.84 -16.44 -7.50
N ASP A 446 3.39 -17.44 -8.20
CA ASP A 446 3.56 -18.79 -7.66
C ASP A 446 4.53 -18.79 -6.48
N LEU A 447 5.66 -18.08 -6.58
CA LEU A 447 6.65 -17.94 -5.51
C LEU A 447 6.04 -17.29 -4.27
N VAL A 448 5.28 -16.21 -4.44
CA VAL A 448 4.62 -15.52 -3.32
C VAL A 448 3.62 -16.46 -2.65
N THR A 449 2.83 -17.17 -3.45
CA THR A 449 1.81 -18.11 -2.95
C THR A 449 2.44 -19.29 -2.20
N GLU A 450 3.47 -19.93 -2.76
CA GLU A 450 4.19 -21.02 -2.11
C GLU A 450 4.87 -20.56 -0.81
N THR A 451 5.49 -19.38 -0.82
CA THR A 451 6.12 -18.83 0.38
C THR A 451 5.10 -18.55 1.48
N GLN A 452 3.94 -17.98 1.15
CA GLN A 452 2.88 -17.70 2.11
C GLN A 452 2.23 -18.95 2.71
N GLN A 453 2.28 -20.10 2.01
CA GLN A 453 1.84 -21.38 2.57
C GLN A 453 2.75 -21.88 3.69
N VAL A 454 4.06 -21.62 3.59
CA VAL A 454 5.05 -22.11 4.56
C VAL A 454 5.39 -21.10 5.66
N VAL A 455 5.39 -19.81 5.32
CA VAL A 455 5.68 -18.69 6.21
C VAL A 455 4.51 -17.70 6.19
N PRO A 456 3.71 -17.61 7.28
CA PRO A 456 2.59 -16.68 7.35
C PRO A 456 3.03 -15.22 7.22
N MET A 457 2.13 -14.37 6.71
CA MET A 457 2.36 -12.95 6.45
C MET A 457 2.97 -12.18 7.64
N LEU A 458 2.50 -12.43 8.86
CA LEU A 458 3.04 -11.79 10.08
C LEU A 458 4.52 -12.13 10.33
N LYS A 459 4.94 -13.36 10.01
CA LYS A 459 6.34 -13.77 10.12
C LYS A 459 7.19 -13.14 9.02
N ILE A 460 6.66 -13.07 7.78
CA ILE A 460 7.35 -12.38 6.68
C ILE A 460 7.61 -10.92 7.07
N ASN A 461 6.61 -10.23 7.63
CA ASN A 461 6.76 -8.87 8.13
C ASN A 461 7.85 -8.77 9.22
N ASP A 462 7.86 -9.66 10.23
CA ASP A 462 8.91 -9.66 11.27
C ASP A 462 10.32 -9.88 10.68
N ILE A 463 10.45 -10.78 9.70
CA ILE A 463 11.71 -11.03 9.00
C ILE A 463 12.16 -9.80 8.21
N PHE A 464 11.26 -9.14 7.47
CA PHE A 464 11.60 -7.93 6.72
C PHE A 464 12.03 -6.80 7.66
N ARG A 465 11.33 -6.62 8.79
CA ARG A 465 11.69 -5.66 9.84
C ARG A 465 13.10 -5.92 10.38
N ARG A 466 13.42 -7.17 10.72
CA ARG A 466 14.78 -7.56 11.20
C ARG A 466 15.87 -7.30 10.17
N LEU A 467 15.61 -7.65 8.91
CA LEU A 467 16.56 -7.40 7.80
C LEU A 467 16.78 -5.89 7.61
N ALA A 468 15.72 -5.09 7.62
CA ALA A 468 15.82 -3.64 7.50
C ALA A 468 16.49 -2.98 8.72
N ALA A 469 16.26 -3.49 9.94
CA ALA A 469 16.94 -3.03 11.15
C ALA A 469 18.47 -3.22 11.09
N GLU A 470 18.95 -4.15 10.26
CA GLU A 470 20.37 -4.37 9.99
C GLU A 470 20.82 -3.81 8.64
N GLN A 471 19.98 -2.98 8.02
CA GLN A 471 20.23 -2.34 6.71
C GLN A 471 20.54 -3.35 5.60
N VAL A 472 19.96 -4.56 5.68
CA VAL A 472 20.05 -5.57 4.62
C VAL A 472 19.12 -5.18 3.48
N PRO A 473 19.58 -5.24 2.22
CA PRO A 473 18.79 -4.76 1.09
C PRO A 473 17.64 -5.72 0.76
N LEU A 474 16.40 -5.21 0.85
CA LEU A 474 15.15 -5.88 0.49
C LEU A 474 14.72 -5.63 -0.96
N ARG A 475 15.53 -4.93 -1.76
CA ARG A 475 15.24 -4.68 -3.18
C ARG A 475 15.03 -5.96 -4.00
N HIS A 476 15.74 -7.03 -3.65
CA HIS A 476 15.71 -8.30 -4.38
C HIS A 476 14.78 -9.32 -3.70
N LEU A 477 13.49 -8.95 -3.55
CA LEU A 477 12.49 -9.76 -2.85
C LEU A 477 12.36 -11.19 -3.39
N ARG A 478 12.62 -11.42 -4.67
CA ARG A 478 12.66 -12.77 -5.26
C ARG A 478 13.59 -13.70 -4.47
N LEU A 479 14.84 -13.28 -4.23
CA LEU A 479 15.84 -14.08 -3.50
C LEU A 479 15.45 -14.26 -2.02
N VAL A 480 14.84 -13.24 -1.44
CA VAL A 480 14.33 -13.31 -0.07
C VAL A 480 13.24 -14.37 0.05
N LEU A 481 12.25 -14.35 -0.85
CA LEU A 481 11.16 -15.32 -0.82
C LEU A 481 11.61 -16.73 -1.21
N GLU A 482 12.52 -16.89 -2.17
CA GLU A 482 13.13 -18.20 -2.49
C GLU A 482 13.77 -18.83 -1.25
N ALA A 483 14.57 -18.04 -0.50
CA ALA A 483 15.17 -18.51 0.74
C ALA A 483 14.11 -18.85 1.81
N LEU A 484 13.04 -18.08 1.92
CA LEU A 484 11.95 -18.35 2.87
C LEU A 484 11.11 -19.57 2.47
N ALA A 485 10.91 -19.82 1.19
CA ALA A 485 10.23 -21.02 0.70
C ALA A 485 11.05 -22.28 1.04
N ASP A 486 12.37 -22.23 0.83
CA ASP A 486 13.28 -23.35 1.09
C ASP A 486 13.42 -23.69 2.58
N TRP A 487 13.52 -22.67 3.44
CA TRP A 487 13.78 -22.84 4.87
C TRP A 487 12.53 -22.80 5.74
N GLY A 488 11.43 -22.19 5.28
CA GLY A 488 10.21 -21.99 6.06
C GLY A 488 9.48 -23.28 6.48
N GLN A 489 9.74 -24.41 5.81
CA GLN A 489 9.26 -25.72 6.27
C GLN A 489 10.10 -26.28 7.42
N LYS A 490 11.41 -26.05 7.41
CA LYS A 490 12.38 -26.63 8.35
C LYS A 490 12.55 -25.80 9.61
N GLU A 491 12.51 -24.48 9.45
CA GLU A 491 12.70 -23.50 10.52
C GLU A 491 11.44 -22.67 10.70
N LYS A 492 11.05 -22.43 11.95
CA LYS A 492 9.83 -21.70 12.31
C LYS A 492 10.12 -20.41 13.04
N ASP A 493 11.31 -20.25 13.62
CA ASP A 493 11.73 -19.04 14.29
C ASP A 493 12.04 -17.92 13.27
N PRO A 494 11.41 -16.73 13.35
CA PRO A 494 11.71 -15.60 12.46
C PRO A 494 13.17 -15.13 12.54
N GLY A 495 13.79 -15.20 13.72
CA GLY A 495 15.19 -14.84 13.90
C GLY A 495 16.12 -15.73 13.10
N ALA A 496 15.99 -17.05 13.26
CA ALA A 496 16.75 -18.03 12.50
C ALA A 496 16.48 -17.95 10.98
N LEU A 497 15.21 -17.77 10.58
CA LEU A 497 14.86 -17.55 9.16
C LEU A 497 15.55 -16.30 8.58
N SER A 498 15.68 -15.22 9.35
CA SER A 498 16.38 -14.01 8.89
C SER A 498 17.86 -14.27 8.60
N GLU A 499 18.55 -15.09 9.39
CA GLU A 499 19.94 -15.50 9.12
C GLU A 499 20.06 -16.32 7.82
N HIS A 500 19.10 -17.22 7.56
CA HIS A 500 19.06 -17.97 6.30
C HIS A 500 18.87 -17.05 5.08
N VAL A 501 17.99 -16.05 5.21
CA VAL A 501 17.80 -15.04 4.15
C VAL A 501 19.07 -14.21 3.95
N ARG A 502 19.73 -13.77 5.03
CA ARG A 502 21.00 -13.03 4.94
C ARG A 502 22.07 -13.84 4.19
N ARG A 503 22.18 -15.14 4.48
CA ARG A 503 23.08 -16.05 3.76
C ARG A 503 22.75 -16.15 2.27
N ALA A 504 21.47 -16.17 1.90
CA ALA A 504 21.05 -16.16 0.50
C ALA A 504 21.41 -14.83 -0.20
N LEU A 505 21.39 -13.72 0.55
CA LEU A 505 21.75 -12.37 0.08
C LEU A 505 23.24 -12.03 0.19
N LYS A 506 24.14 -13.01 0.39
CA LYS A 506 25.59 -12.80 0.57
C LYS A 506 26.23 -11.86 -0.46
N ARG A 507 25.83 -11.95 -1.74
CA ARG A 507 26.37 -11.11 -2.81
C ARG A 507 25.90 -9.66 -2.68
N GLN A 508 24.62 -9.46 -2.36
CA GLN A 508 24.01 -8.14 -2.18
C GLN A 508 24.57 -7.43 -0.94
N ILE A 509 24.70 -8.16 0.17
CA ILE A 509 25.29 -7.65 1.42
C ILE A 509 26.75 -7.23 1.18
N CYS A 510 27.56 -8.10 0.57
CA CYS A 510 28.96 -7.77 0.28
C CYS A 510 29.09 -6.54 -0.62
N TYR A 511 28.30 -6.46 -1.70
CA TYR A 511 28.35 -5.34 -2.66
C TYR A 511 27.94 -4.00 -2.03
N GLN A 512 26.94 -4.00 -1.15
CA GLN A 512 26.51 -2.80 -0.44
C GLN A 512 27.59 -2.32 0.53
N LEU A 513 28.15 -3.23 1.32
CA LEU A 513 29.15 -2.90 2.34
C LEU A 513 30.51 -2.50 1.76
N SER A 514 30.84 -2.99 0.56
CA SER A 514 32.04 -2.60 -0.18
C SER A 514 31.91 -1.29 -0.95
N GLY A 515 30.76 -0.59 -0.86
CA GLY A 515 30.50 0.64 -1.59
C GLY A 515 30.49 0.45 -3.11
N GLY A 516 30.11 -0.73 -3.60
CA GLY A 516 30.12 -1.08 -5.02
C GLY A 516 31.46 -1.58 -5.58
N SER A 517 32.51 -1.61 -4.75
CA SER A 517 33.76 -2.31 -5.09
C SER A 517 33.68 -3.81 -4.75
N ASN A 518 34.72 -4.60 -5.03
CA ASN A 518 34.82 -5.97 -4.50
C ASN A 518 35.73 -6.06 -3.26
N HIS A 519 36.21 -4.93 -2.74
CA HIS A 519 37.10 -4.88 -1.58
C HIS A 519 36.29 -4.56 -0.34
N LEU A 520 36.35 -5.45 0.64
CA LEU A 520 35.65 -5.30 1.91
C LEU A 520 36.68 -5.06 3.02
N SER A 521 36.73 -3.82 3.51
CA SER A 521 37.53 -3.48 4.69
C SER A 521 36.88 -4.10 5.92
N ALA A 522 37.58 -5.02 6.58
CA ALA A 522 36.98 -5.79 7.66
C ALA A 522 37.88 -5.94 8.88
N PHE A 523 37.27 -5.82 10.05
CA PHE A 523 37.82 -6.29 11.32
C PHE A 523 37.42 -7.74 11.56
N LEU A 524 38.38 -8.55 11.98
CA LEU A 524 38.14 -9.95 12.31
C LEU A 524 37.95 -10.07 13.81
N LEU A 525 36.81 -10.59 14.27
CA LEU A 525 36.61 -10.87 15.68
C LEU A 525 37.53 -12.01 16.12
N GLN A 526 38.23 -11.83 17.25
CA GLN A 526 39.14 -12.84 17.76
C GLN A 526 38.39 -14.07 18.30
N PRO A 527 38.97 -15.28 18.22
CA PRO A 527 38.36 -16.50 18.76
C PRO A 527 38.00 -16.41 20.25
N THR A 528 38.84 -15.75 21.06
CA THR A 528 38.60 -15.51 22.50
C THR A 528 37.32 -14.73 22.75
N ALA A 529 37.09 -13.65 22.00
CA ALA A 529 35.87 -12.86 22.07
C ALA A 529 34.65 -13.61 21.49
N GLU A 530 34.84 -14.38 20.40
CA GLU A 530 33.79 -15.26 19.86
C GLU A 530 33.34 -16.29 20.91
N ASP A 531 34.27 -16.95 21.59
CA ASP A 531 33.99 -17.95 22.62
C ASP A 531 33.32 -17.33 23.85
N LEU A 532 33.74 -16.13 24.25
CA LEU A 532 33.11 -15.40 25.34
C LEU A 532 31.64 -15.12 25.02
N ILE A 533 31.35 -14.51 23.86
CA ILE A 533 29.98 -14.21 23.45
C ILE A 533 29.16 -15.51 23.35
N ARG A 534 29.72 -16.55 22.72
CA ARG A 534 29.08 -17.88 22.57
C ARG A 534 28.71 -18.50 23.91
N ASN A 535 29.60 -18.46 24.90
CA ASN A 535 29.37 -19.01 26.24
C ASN A 535 28.37 -18.19 27.08
N SER A 536 28.21 -16.92 26.74
CA SER A 536 27.21 -16.03 27.33
C SER A 536 25.81 -16.20 26.73
N VAL A 537 25.65 -16.94 25.62
CA VAL A 537 24.32 -17.22 25.06
C VAL A 537 23.57 -18.22 25.94
N ARG A 538 22.38 -17.84 26.41
CA ARG A 538 21.49 -18.70 27.18
C ARG A 538 20.23 -19.00 26.37
N GLN A 539 19.87 -20.28 26.29
CA GLN A 539 18.62 -20.73 25.70
C GLN A 539 17.59 -20.93 26.81
N THR A 540 16.43 -20.30 26.64
CA THR A 540 15.28 -20.48 27.53
C THR A 540 14.03 -20.85 26.73
N SER A 541 12.97 -21.28 27.41
CA SER A 541 11.67 -21.55 26.78
C SER A 541 11.08 -20.33 26.06
N SER A 542 11.47 -19.12 26.46
CA SER A 542 11.02 -17.86 25.88
C SER A 542 11.91 -17.35 24.75
N GLY A 543 13.01 -18.05 24.43
CA GLY A 543 13.94 -17.69 23.38
C GLY A 543 15.41 -17.69 23.82
N THR A 544 16.27 -17.35 22.86
CA THR A 544 17.72 -17.21 23.05
C THR A 544 18.06 -15.77 23.37
N PHE A 545 18.78 -15.53 24.47
CA PHE A 545 19.26 -14.19 24.81
C PHE A 545 20.73 -14.22 25.25
N LEU A 546 21.38 -13.07 25.17
CA LEU A 546 22.78 -12.90 25.56
C LEU A 546 22.86 -12.46 27.03
N ALA A 547 23.48 -13.28 27.87
CA ALA A 547 23.80 -12.98 29.27
C ALA A 547 25.29 -12.59 29.39
N LEU A 548 25.64 -11.44 28.80
CA LEU A 548 26.98 -10.89 28.86
C LEU A 548 27.07 -9.87 30.00
N ASP A 549 28.19 -9.85 30.72
CA ASP A 549 28.45 -8.85 31.74
C ASP A 549 28.60 -7.45 31.11
N PRO A 550 27.97 -6.40 31.67
CA PRO A 550 28.02 -5.05 31.09
C PRO A 550 29.43 -4.45 30.97
N GLU A 551 30.36 -4.77 31.88
CA GLU A 551 31.74 -4.26 31.79
C GLU A 551 32.48 -4.89 30.61
N THR A 552 32.27 -6.19 30.40
CA THR A 552 32.83 -6.91 29.27
C THR A 552 32.26 -6.40 27.95
N ALA A 553 30.94 -6.17 27.88
CA ALA A 553 30.28 -5.60 26.70
C ALA A 553 30.87 -4.22 26.32
N LYS A 554 31.07 -3.35 27.32
CA LYS A 554 31.69 -2.03 27.13
C LYS A 554 33.15 -2.10 26.71
N SER A 555 33.91 -3.04 27.26
CA SER A 555 35.31 -3.25 26.88
C SER A 555 35.43 -3.63 25.40
N ILE A 556 34.63 -4.61 24.94
CA ILE A 556 34.58 -5.00 23.53
C ILE A 556 34.21 -3.81 22.63
N CYS A 557 33.20 -3.02 23.02
CA CYS A 557 32.77 -1.84 22.26
C CYS A 557 33.86 -0.76 22.17
N LYS A 558 34.60 -0.52 23.26
CA LYS A 558 35.72 0.44 23.28
C LYS A 558 36.86 0.01 22.36
N GLU A 559 37.20 -1.27 22.33
CA GLU A 559 38.21 -1.79 21.38
C GLU A 559 37.76 -1.61 19.93
N VAL A 560 36.51 -1.95 19.61
CA VAL A 560 35.94 -1.75 18.27
C VAL A 560 36.05 -0.28 17.85
N GLU A 561 35.71 0.65 18.74
CA GLU A 561 35.80 2.09 18.47
C GLU A 561 37.26 2.55 18.30
N ALA A 562 38.17 2.10 19.16
CA ALA A 562 39.58 2.42 19.09
C ALA A 562 40.23 1.94 17.77
N ASP A 563 39.96 0.71 17.37
CA ASP A 563 40.50 0.14 16.11
C ASP A 563 39.87 0.82 14.88
N ALA A 564 38.57 1.13 14.93
CA ALA A 564 37.90 1.87 13.86
C ALA A 564 38.47 3.28 13.66
N SER A 565 38.86 3.95 14.75
CA SER A 565 39.42 5.30 14.72
C SER A 565 40.80 5.39 14.03
N GLN A 566 41.56 4.30 13.95
CA GLN A 566 42.91 4.29 13.37
C GLN A 566 42.93 4.22 11.83
N MET A 567 41.76 4.17 11.20
CA MET A 567 41.58 3.92 9.76
C MET A 567 42.35 4.89 8.82
N GLN A 568 42.71 4.36 7.65
CA GLN A 568 43.29 5.12 6.53
C GLN A 568 42.20 5.68 5.61
N ILE A 569 42.52 6.82 5.00
CA ILE A 569 41.65 7.61 4.12
C ILE A 569 41.32 6.82 2.84
N GLY A 570 40.04 6.81 2.43
CA GLY A 570 39.59 6.22 1.17
C GLY A 570 39.19 4.74 1.24
N LEU A 571 39.34 4.08 2.39
CA LEU A 571 38.76 2.77 2.64
C LEU A 571 37.32 2.97 3.13
N GLY A 572 36.34 2.30 2.51
CA GLY A 572 34.93 2.37 2.92
C GLY A 572 34.73 1.94 4.39
N ARG A 573 33.52 2.20 4.93
CA ARG A 573 33.20 1.90 6.34
C ARG A 573 33.52 0.44 6.67
N PRO A 574 34.26 0.17 7.76
CA PRO A 574 34.68 -1.18 8.08
C PRO A 574 33.49 -2.01 8.55
N VAL A 575 33.56 -3.31 8.26
CA VAL A 575 32.61 -4.31 8.76
C VAL A 575 33.30 -5.23 9.76
N ILE A 576 32.54 -5.85 10.65
CA ILE A 576 33.06 -6.84 11.59
C ILE A 576 32.65 -8.22 11.10
N ILE A 577 33.63 -9.10 10.87
CA ILE A 577 33.42 -10.49 10.46
C ILE A 577 33.49 -11.39 11.68
N THR A 578 32.46 -12.23 11.85
CA THR A 578 32.28 -13.14 12.98
C THR A 578 31.88 -14.55 12.54
N SER A 579 31.90 -15.52 13.46
CA SER A 579 31.24 -16.80 13.27
C SER A 579 29.70 -16.66 13.20
N PRO A 580 29.00 -17.52 12.42
CA PRO A 580 27.55 -17.38 12.17
C PRO A 580 26.67 -17.32 13.41
N ASP A 581 27.01 -18.09 14.45
CA ASP A 581 26.22 -18.19 15.67
C ASP A 581 26.45 -17.01 16.64
N VAL A 582 27.52 -16.24 16.45
CA VAL A 582 27.87 -15.07 17.28
C VAL A 582 27.34 -13.77 16.68
N ARG A 583 27.16 -13.72 15.35
CA ARG A 583 26.86 -12.50 14.56
C ARG A 583 25.71 -11.66 15.14
N VAL A 584 24.54 -12.27 15.34
CA VAL A 584 23.33 -11.56 15.82
C VAL A 584 23.53 -11.01 17.23
N HIS A 585 24.24 -11.75 18.08
CA HIS A 585 24.52 -11.37 19.45
C HIS A 585 25.50 -10.21 19.52
N LEU A 586 26.58 -10.24 18.73
CA LEU A 586 27.50 -9.10 18.63
C LEU A 586 26.78 -7.86 18.11
N ASN A 587 25.97 -7.98 17.05
CA ASN A 587 25.19 -6.86 16.52
C ASN A 587 24.27 -6.24 17.59
N THR A 588 23.66 -7.08 18.43
CA THR A 588 22.82 -6.63 19.55
C THR A 588 23.62 -5.85 20.59
N VAL A 589 24.81 -6.33 20.96
CA VAL A 589 25.71 -5.64 21.92
C VAL A 589 26.14 -4.27 21.38
N LEU A 590 26.58 -4.22 20.13
CA LEU A 590 27.02 -2.96 19.51
C LEU A 590 25.88 -1.93 19.47
N LYS A 591 24.66 -2.35 19.10
CA LYS A 591 23.48 -1.48 19.09
C LYS A 591 23.11 -0.95 20.48
N GLN A 592 23.25 -1.76 21.53
CA GLN A 592 22.98 -1.35 22.92
C GLN A 592 23.93 -0.24 23.37
N GLU A 593 25.21 -0.35 23.01
CA GLU A 593 26.23 0.69 23.25
C GLU A 593 26.23 1.80 22.17
N ASN A 594 25.20 1.82 21.31
CA ASN A 594 24.98 2.83 20.28
C ASN A 594 26.06 2.88 19.18
N LEU A 595 26.82 1.81 19.00
CA LEU A 595 27.78 1.61 17.92
C LEU A 595 27.11 0.97 16.71
N HIS A 596 27.22 1.62 15.55
CA HIS A 596 26.55 1.21 14.32
C HIS A 596 27.57 0.72 13.29
N PHE A 597 27.98 -0.54 13.41
CA PHE A 597 28.84 -1.22 12.44
C PHE A 597 28.08 -2.31 11.68
N GLY A 598 28.46 -2.53 10.42
CA GLY A 598 27.99 -3.69 9.69
C GLY A 598 28.62 -4.96 10.26
N VAL A 599 27.82 -5.82 10.90
CA VAL A 599 28.28 -7.14 11.38
C VAL A 599 27.84 -8.21 10.40
N ILE A 600 28.82 -8.95 9.87
CA ILE A 600 28.59 -10.03 8.92
C ILE A 600 29.17 -11.35 9.42
N SER A 601 28.52 -12.45 9.04
CA SER A 601 29.04 -13.78 9.31
C SER A 601 29.98 -14.25 8.20
N ARG A 602 30.88 -15.18 8.51
CA ARG A 602 31.71 -15.84 7.48
C ARG A 602 30.89 -16.56 6.40
N GLN A 603 29.63 -16.93 6.68
CA GLN A 603 28.73 -17.57 5.71
C GLN A 603 28.03 -16.56 4.78
N GLU A 604 28.05 -15.28 5.12
CA GLU A 604 27.51 -14.17 4.31
C GLU A 604 28.56 -13.58 3.36
N LEU A 605 29.78 -14.10 3.37
CA LEU A 605 30.82 -13.70 2.44
C LEU A 605 30.60 -14.33 1.06
N SER A 606 30.51 -13.49 0.04
CA SER A 606 30.51 -13.93 -1.36
C SER A 606 31.90 -14.45 -1.75
N ALA A 607 31.95 -15.43 -2.66
CA ALA A 607 33.23 -15.91 -3.21
C ALA A 607 33.99 -14.83 -3.99
N GLU A 608 33.28 -13.81 -4.48
CA GLU A 608 33.83 -12.67 -5.23
C GLU A 608 34.38 -11.57 -4.29
N ALA A 609 34.06 -11.61 -3.00
CA ALA A 609 34.47 -10.59 -2.04
C ALA A 609 35.94 -10.77 -1.65
N GLN A 610 36.73 -9.72 -1.85
CA GLN A 610 38.13 -9.66 -1.42
C GLN A 610 38.21 -8.95 -0.08
N ILE A 611 38.60 -9.70 0.96
CA ILE A 611 38.69 -9.17 2.32
C ILE A 611 40.03 -8.45 2.46
N ASN A 612 39.97 -7.19 2.86
CA ASN A 612 41.14 -6.43 3.29
C ASN A 612 41.13 -6.38 4.83
N PRO A 613 41.85 -7.28 5.53
CA PRO A 613 41.83 -7.33 6.98
C PRO A 613 42.51 -6.08 7.55
N MET A 614 41.74 -5.30 8.31
CA MET A 614 42.21 -4.06 8.94
C MET A 614 42.79 -4.30 10.33
N GLY A 615 42.44 -5.41 10.98
CA GLY A 615 42.89 -5.73 12.32
C GLY A 615 42.05 -6.83 12.95
N TYR A 616 42.37 -7.13 14.20
CA TYR A 616 41.66 -8.09 15.03
C TYR A 616 41.08 -7.37 16.25
N VAL A 617 39.79 -7.58 16.49
CA VAL A 617 39.04 -6.94 17.59
C VAL A 617 38.70 -7.99 18.64
N GLY A 618 38.73 -7.63 19.93
CA GLY A 618 38.34 -8.50 21.04
C GLY A 618 39.53 -9.07 21.80
N ASN A 619 40.63 -8.32 21.91
CA ASN A 619 41.84 -8.74 22.59
C ASN A 619 41.79 -8.39 24.08
N LEU A 620 40.96 -9.15 24.81
CA LEU A 620 40.72 -8.96 26.25
C LEU A 620 41.96 -9.20 27.15
N GLU A 621 43.11 -9.60 26.59
CA GLU A 621 44.36 -9.82 27.32
C GLU A 621 45.29 -8.58 27.35
N LYS A 622 44.96 -7.48 26.66
CA LYS A 622 45.82 -6.27 26.65
C LYS A 622 45.78 -5.41 27.92
N ASP A 623 44.78 -5.62 28.78
CA ASP A 623 44.55 -4.82 30.00
C ASP A 623 44.88 -5.56 31.32
N SER A 624 45.61 -6.68 31.26
CA SER A 624 46.13 -7.38 32.46
C SER A 624 47.59 -7.08 32.75
#